data_AF-A0A2G4K2C2-F1
#
_entry.id   AF-A0A2G4K2C2-F1
#
_cell.length_a   1.000
_cell.length_b   1.000
_cell.length_c   1.000
_cell.angle_alpha   90.00
_cell.angle_beta   90.00
_cell.angle_gamma   90.00
#
_symmetry.space_group_name_H-M   'P 1'
#
loop_
_entity.id
_entity.type
_entity.pdbx_description
1 polymer ?
#
loop_
_entity_poly.entity_id
_entity_poly.type
_entity_poly.pdbx_seq_one_letter_code
_entity_poly.pdbx_strand_id
1 'polypeptide(L)'
;MSRSPRVPLIVLCLALCGTSVRAQAQKPVGEAPNAVSPVLILPPTLPPKLVSTYPAQDQSVAPGVLILKATFDQQMSPAAWNYAPASGAEPMDCVKTPRLLSDQKTFVLLCRVLAGRTYGVTFNAERAGGFSNLGENPAQTASLTFKVDNGAPVTTLRRAMELGGLQADQTPVQEAPRASAGNAAGGR
;
A
#
# COMPACT_ATOMS: atom_id res chain seq x y z
N MET A 1 34.87 -25.36 -76.55
CA MET A 1 36.28 -25.66 -76.19
C MET A 1 36.32 -25.88 -74.68
N SER A 2 36.21 -27.14 -74.22
CA SER A 2 37.33 -27.99 -73.77
C SER A 2 37.99 -27.38 -72.51
N ARG A 3 37.94 -28.01 -71.32
CA ARG A 3 38.50 -29.33 -70.98
C ARG A 3 37.85 -29.93 -69.71
N SER A 4 37.49 -31.21 -69.77
CA SER A 4 37.47 -32.17 -68.63
C SER A 4 38.90 -32.78 -68.48
N PRO A 5 39.19 -33.81 -67.64
CA PRO A 5 38.46 -34.54 -66.58
C PRO A 5 39.33 -34.75 -65.29
N ARG A 6 38.91 -35.45 -64.22
CA ARG A 6 39.09 -36.92 -64.02
C ARG A 6 38.46 -37.37 -62.69
N VAL A 7 37.66 -38.43 -62.79
CA VAL A 7 37.27 -39.39 -61.74
C VAL A 7 38.28 -40.57 -61.81
N PRO A 8 38.63 -41.29 -60.72
CA PRO A 8 37.99 -42.59 -60.36
C PRO A 8 37.98 -42.83 -58.82
N LEU A 9 37.49 -43.90 -58.19
CA LEU A 9 36.48 -44.95 -58.41
C LEU A 9 36.57 -45.85 -57.14
N ILE A 10 35.44 -46.04 -56.46
CA ILE A 10 34.93 -47.24 -55.73
C ILE A 10 35.91 -48.11 -54.90
N VAL A 11 35.60 -48.32 -53.61
CA VAL A 11 35.51 -49.67 -53.00
C VAL A 11 34.32 -49.74 -52.02
N LEU A 12 33.50 -50.76 -52.24
CA LEU A 12 32.32 -51.23 -51.50
C LEU A 12 32.76 -52.10 -50.30
N CYS A 13 32.15 -51.98 -49.12
CA CYS A 13 32.19 -53.05 -48.10
C CYS A 13 30.91 -53.09 -47.24
N LEU A 14 30.54 -54.31 -46.91
CA LEU A 14 29.26 -54.82 -46.44
C LEU A 14 28.90 -54.52 -44.97
N ALA A 15 27.61 -54.71 -44.71
CA ALA A 15 26.89 -54.70 -43.43
C ALA A 15 27.55 -55.48 -42.29
N LEU A 16 27.27 -55.09 -41.03
CA LEU A 16 26.87 -55.96 -39.92
C LEU A 16 26.57 -55.12 -38.64
N CYS A 17 25.61 -55.62 -37.87
CA CYS A 17 24.96 -55.02 -36.70
C CYS A 17 25.88 -54.57 -35.56
N GLY A 18 25.47 -53.54 -34.84
CA GLY A 18 26.04 -53.19 -33.54
C GLY A 18 25.28 -52.03 -32.91
N THR A 19 24.31 -52.33 -32.06
CA THR A 19 23.66 -51.34 -31.17
C THR A 19 24.72 -50.77 -30.22
N SER A 20 24.86 -49.45 -30.21
CA SER A 20 25.47 -48.75 -29.09
C SER A 20 24.78 -47.41 -28.94
N VAL A 21 23.80 -47.40 -28.03
CA VAL A 21 23.28 -46.20 -27.38
C VAL A 21 24.48 -45.37 -26.93
N ARG A 22 24.72 -44.22 -27.55
CA ARG A 22 25.61 -43.21 -26.98
C ARG A 22 24.74 -42.13 -26.38
N ALA A 23 24.66 -42.21 -25.05
CA ALA A 23 24.00 -41.28 -24.16
C ALA A 23 24.29 -39.83 -24.56
N GLN A 24 23.24 -39.00 -24.51
CA GLN A 24 23.32 -37.56 -24.59
C GLN A 24 24.31 -37.07 -23.53
N ALA A 25 25.42 -36.45 -23.96
CA ALA A 25 26.19 -35.59 -23.09
C ALA A 25 25.39 -34.29 -22.92
N GLN A 26 24.43 -34.31 -21.98
CA GLN A 26 23.90 -33.11 -21.36
C GLN A 26 25.11 -32.31 -20.85
N LYS A 27 25.39 -31.13 -21.41
CA LYS A 27 26.35 -30.21 -20.79
C LYS A 27 25.88 -29.99 -19.36
N PRO A 28 26.72 -30.21 -18.33
CA PRO A 28 26.34 -29.83 -16.98
C PRO A 28 26.12 -28.31 -17.00
N VAL A 29 24.90 -27.90 -16.69
CA VAL A 29 24.64 -26.53 -16.27
C VAL A 29 25.49 -26.35 -15.02
N GLY A 30 26.58 -25.59 -15.15
CA GLY A 30 27.40 -25.21 -14.02
C GLY A 30 26.54 -24.38 -13.09
N GLU A 31 26.00 -25.02 -12.05
CA GLU A 31 25.37 -24.37 -10.93
C GLU A 31 26.47 -23.55 -10.25
N ALA A 32 26.43 -22.22 -10.43
CA ALA A 32 27.37 -21.31 -9.78
C ALA A 32 27.16 -21.44 -8.27
N PRO A 33 28.12 -21.98 -7.52
CA PRO A 33 27.99 -22.11 -6.08
C PRO A 33 27.98 -20.69 -5.52
N ASN A 34 26.87 -20.28 -4.89
CA ASN A 34 26.69 -19.00 -4.18
C ASN A 34 26.25 -17.78 -5.02
N ALA A 35 25.24 -17.91 -5.88
CA ALA A 35 24.49 -16.74 -6.32
C ALA A 35 23.62 -16.21 -5.17
N VAL A 36 24.07 -15.16 -4.48
CA VAL A 36 23.28 -14.43 -3.48
C VAL A 36 22.59 -13.24 -4.13
N SER A 37 21.30 -13.05 -3.84
CA SER A 37 20.57 -11.86 -4.27
C SER A 37 21.23 -10.60 -3.67
N PRO A 38 21.41 -9.52 -4.46
CA PRO A 38 21.98 -8.29 -3.93
C PRO A 38 21.06 -7.73 -2.83
N VAL A 39 21.65 -7.38 -1.69
CA VAL A 39 20.96 -6.63 -0.62
C VAL A 39 20.85 -5.18 -1.07
N LEU A 40 19.61 -4.68 -1.22
CA LEU A 40 19.36 -3.27 -1.50
C LEU A 40 19.41 -2.48 -0.19
N ILE A 41 20.41 -1.62 -0.03
CA ILE A 41 20.48 -0.66 1.07
C ILE A 41 19.76 0.62 0.61
N LEU A 42 18.60 0.91 1.18
CA LEU A 42 17.90 2.17 0.95
C LEU A 42 18.58 3.30 1.75
N PRO A 43 18.76 4.49 1.18
CA PRO A 43 19.22 5.66 1.93
C PRO A 43 18.29 5.92 3.12
N PRO A 44 18.82 6.38 4.28
CA PRO A 44 17.99 6.79 5.40
C PRO A 44 16.98 7.85 4.95
N THR A 45 15.71 7.67 5.31
CA THR A 45 14.66 8.64 5.03
C THR A 45 14.37 9.47 6.27
N LEU A 46 13.93 10.71 6.07
CA LEU A 46 13.60 11.60 7.19
C LEU A 46 12.26 11.19 7.82
N PRO A 47 12.07 11.39 9.14
CA PRO A 47 10.77 11.22 9.78
C PRO A 47 9.67 12.04 9.10
N PRO A 48 8.53 11.43 8.73
CA PRO A 48 7.41 12.16 8.14
C PRO A 48 6.90 13.29 9.04
N LYS A 49 6.46 14.39 8.44
CA LYS A 49 5.79 15.49 9.14
C LYS A 49 4.34 15.58 8.73
N LEU A 50 3.48 15.82 9.70
CA LEU A 50 2.08 16.17 9.45
C LEU A 50 2.03 17.59 8.88
N VAL A 51 1.51 17.74 7.66
CA VAL A 51 1.46 19.04 6.95
C VAL A 51 0.07 19.62 6.86
N SER A 52 -0.98 18.80 6.94
CA SER A 52 -2.34 19.31 7.07
C SER A 52 -3.26 18.29 7.73
N THR A 53 -4.31 18.81 8.35
CA THR A 53 -5.40 18.02 8.92
C THR A 53 -6.74 18.59 8.50
N TYR A 54 -7.76 17.74 8.56
CA TYR A 54 -9.14 18.19 8.68
C TYR A 54 -9.80 17.45 9.85
N PRO A 55 -10.42 18.15 10.82
CA PRO A 55 -10.40 19.60 10.99
C PRO A 55 -8.99 20.20 11.11
N ALA A 56 -8.84 21.47 10.76
CA ALA A 56 -7.61 22.22 11.00
C ALA A 56 -7.48 22.55 12.50
N GLN A 57 -6.27 22.90 12.93
CA GLN A 57 -6.01 23.33 14.31
C GLN A 57 -6.94 24.49 14.70
N ASP A 58 -7.60 24.35 15.84
CA ASP A 58 -8.55 25.28 16.44
C ASP A 58 -9.78 25.60 15.58
N GLN A 59 -10.03 24.85 14.50
CA GLN A 59 -11.22 24.99 13.67
C GLN A 59 -12.49 24.70 14.48
N SER A 60 -13.57 25.44 14.20
CA SER A 60 -14.92 25.09 14.66
C SER A 60 -15.65 24.30 13.57
N VAL A 61 -16.24 23.16 13.94
CA VAL A 61 -17.01 22.31 13.02
C VAL A 61 -18.38 21.97 13.59
N ALA A 62 -19.31 21.60 12.71
CA ALA A 62 -20.63 21.11 13.10
C ALA A 62 -20.55 19.73 13.80
N PRO A 63 -21.48 19.41 14.71
CA PRO A 63 -21.54 18.11 15.36
C PRO A 63 -21.93 16.98 14.40
N GLY A 64 -21.76 15.71 14.81
CA GLY A 64 -22.22 14.53 14.06
C GLY A 64 -21.10 13.74 13.38
N VAL A 65 -21.34 13.31 12.14
CA VAL A 65 -20.38 12.53 11.33
C VAL A 65 -19.23 13.43 10.90
N LEU A 66 -18.01 13.01 11.20
CA LEU A 66 -16.77 13.73 10.91
C LEU A 66 -15.83 12.83 10.12
N ILE A 67 -15.10 13.41 9.17
CA ILE A 67 -13.90 12.77 8.63
C ILE A 67 -12.68 13.39 9.31
N LEU A 68 -11.86 12.59 9.96
CA LEU A 68 -10.53 13.00 10.36
C LEU A 68 -9.57 12.73 9.20
N LYS A 69 -8.93 13.78 8.69
CA LYS A 69 -7.92 13.70 7.64
C LYS A 69 -6.56 14.08 8.21
N ALA A 70 -5.52 13.33 7.86
CA ALA A 70 -4.14 13.61 8.22
C ALA A 70 -3.25 13.41 6.99
N THR A 71 -2.62 14.48 6.51
CA THR A 71 -1.75 14.45 5.34
C THR A 71 -0.30 14.68 5.77
N PHE A 72 0.59 13.81 5.32
CA PHE A 72 2.02 13.88 5.57
C PHE A 72 2.78 14.46 4.36
N ASP A 73 4.02 14.92 4.59
CA ASP A 73 4.89 15.49 3.54
C ASP A 73 5.42 14.44 2.54
N GLN A 74 5.39 13.16 2.91
CA GLN A 74 5.95 12.04 2.14
C GLN A 74 5.02 10.83 2.07
N GLN A 75 5.41 9.84 1.26
CA GLN A 75 4.65 8.60 1.12
C GLN A 75 4.70 7.78 2.42
N MET A 76 3.56 7.24 2.79
CA MET A 76 3.31 6.58 4.06
C MET A 76 3.03 5.09 3.87
N SER A 77 3.37 4.29 4.87
CA SER A 77 3.03 2.88 4.92
C SER A 77 1.55 2.71 5.31
N PRO A 78 0.76 1.90 4.58
CA PRO A 78 -0.61 1.59 4.99
C PRO A 78 -0.69 0.62 6.18
N ALA A 79 0.44 0.08 6.65
CA ALA A 79 0.49 -1.02 7.61
C ALA A 79 0.64 -0.57 9.07
N ALA A 80 1.00 0.68 9.33
CA ALA A 80 1.28 1.19 10.67
C ALA A 80 0.59 2.52 10.92
N TRP A 81 -0.13 2.60 12.03
CA TRP A 81 -0.83 3.80 12.48
C TRP A 81 -1.09 3.69 13.97
N ASN A 82 -0.95 4.80 14.68
CA ASN A 82 -1.53 4.95 16.00
C ASN A 82 -1.87 6.41 16.26
N TYR A 83 -2.86 6.60 17.10
CA TYR A 83 -3.25 7.91 17.59
C TYR A 83 -3.90 7.73 18.96
N ALA A 84 -3.76 8.74 19.80
CA ALA A 84 -4.33 8.76 21.13
C ALA A 84 -5.13 10.07 21.32
N PRO A 85 -6.03 10.15 22.31
CA PRO A 85 -6.64 11.43 22.66
C PRO A 85 -5.58 12.49 22.97
N ALA A 86 -5.82 13.74 22.54
CA ALA A 86 -4.95 14.85 22.93
C ALA A 86 -5.17 15.22 24.41
N SER A 87 -4.13 15.72 25.07
CA SER A 87 -4.21 16.11 26.48
C SER A 87 -5.25 17.21 26.69
N GLY A 88 -6.17 17.02 27.64
CA GLY A 88 -7.22 17.99 27.94
C GLY A 88 -8.35 18.10 26.90
N ALA A 89 -8.38 17.22 25.89
CA ALA A 89 -9.42 17.18 24.87
C ALA A 89 -10.24 15.89 24.93
N GLU A 90 -11.47 15.94 24.45
CA GLU A 90 -12.35 14.78 24.38
C GLU A 90 -11.86 13.78 23.32
N PRO A 91 -11.92 12.46 23.61
CA PRO A 91 -11.63 11.44 22.61
C PRO A 91 -12.74 11.39 21.55
N MET A 92 -12.35 11.26 20.28
CA MET A 92 -13.29 11.03 19.19
C MET A 92 -13.70 9.55 19.12
N ASP A 93 -14.96 9.29 18.77
CA ASP A 93 -15.44 7.95 18.46
C ASP A 93 -15.18 7.65 16.99
N CYS A 94 -14.11 6.90 16.69
CA CYS A 94 -13.65 6.63 15.32
C CYS A 94 -13.65 5.13 14.99
N VAL A 95 -13.78 4.83 13.70
CA VAL A 95 -13.49 3.48 13.19
C VAL A 95 -12.03 3.11 13.47
N LYS A 96 -11.73 1.83 13.63
CA LYS A 96 -10.41 1.36 14.10
C LYS A 96 -9.26 1.56 13.11
N THR A 97 -9.55 1.47 11.82
CA THR A 97 -8.53 1.40 10.76
C THR A 97 -8.63 2.62 9.85
N PRO A 98 -7.60 3.48 9.78
CA PRO A 98 -7.52 4.55 8.80
C PRO A 98 -7.29 3.97 7.41
N ARG A 99 -7.89 4.62 6.42
CA ARG A 99 -7.60 4.33 5.01
C ARG A 99 -6.52 5.28 4.52
N LEU A 100 -5.46 4.73 3.93
CA LEU A 100 -4.51 5.49 3.13
C LEU A 100 -5.13 5.78 1.74
N LEU A 101 -5.15 7.04 1.34
CA LEU A 101 -5.66 7.48 0.04
C LEU A 101 -4.67 7.18 -1.10
N SER A 102 -5.12 7.34 -2.34
CA SER A 102 -4.35 7.07 -3.56
C SER A 102 -3.13 7.97 -3.74
N ASP A 103 -3.08 9.13 -3.05
CA ASP A 103 -1.89 9.99 -3.00
C ASP A 103 -0.75 9.38 -2.18
N GLN A 104 -1.02 8.29 -1.45
CA GLN A 104 -0.09 7.59 -0.54
C GLN A 104 0.45 8.47 0.59
N LYS A 105 -0.16 9.63 0.86
CA LYS A 105 0.28 10.57 1.91
C LYS A 105 -0.82 10.87 2.92
N THR A 106 -2.07 10.71 2.52
CA THR A 106 -3.22 11.14 3.30
C THR A 106 -3.95 9.95 3.88
N PHE A 107 -4.11 9.94 5.20
CA PHE A 107 -5.00 9.03 5.89
C PHE A 107 -6.33 9.70 6.18
N VAL A 108 -7.40 8.93 6.05
CA VAL A 108 -8.75 9.34 6.41
C VAL A 108 -9.38 8.34 7.36
N LEU A 109 -10.16 8.86 8.31
CA LEU A 109 -10.83 8.09 9.33
C LEU A 109 -12.24 8.62 9.55
N LEU A 110 -13.22 7.72 9.60
CA LEU A 110 -14.60 8.07 9.91
C LEU A 110 -14.77 8.15 11.43
N CYS A 111 -15.26 9.29 11.92
CA CYS A 111 -15.46 9.57 13.33
C CYS A 111 -16.85 10.17 13.61
N ARG A 112 -17.20 10.24 14.90
CA ARG A 112 -18.36 10.95 15.43
C ARG A 112 -17.94 11.89 16.55
N VAL A 113 -18.53 13.08 16.55
CA VAL A 113 -18.33 14.12 17.57
C VAL A 113 -19.66 14.71 18.03
N LEU A 114 -19.71 15.15 19.29
CA LEU A 114 -20.89 15.74 19.92
C LEU A 114 -20.74 17.27 20.04
N ALA A 115 -21.88 17.95 20.06
CA ALA A 115 -21.97 19.40 20.15
C ALA A 115 -21.34 19.97 21.43
N GLY A 116 -20.81 21.19 21.33
CA GLY A 116 -20.36 21.99 22.48
C GLY A 116 -19.10 21.47 23.18
N ARG A 117 -18.27 20.68 22.48
CA ARG A 117 -17.07 20.03 23.03
C ARG A 117 -15.82 20.45 22.28
N THR A 118 -14.68 20.30 22.95
CA THR A 118 -13.36 20.39 22.32
C THR A 118 -12.79 18.99 22.19
N TYR A 119 -12.48 18.59 20.97
CA TYR A 119 -11.92 17.28 20.64
C TYR A 119 -10.46 17.42 20.23
N GLY A 120 -9.70 16.35 20.39
CA GLY A 120 -8.33 16.34 19.96
C GLY A 120 -7.72 14.96 19.84
N VAL A 121 -6.65 14.90 19.06
CA VAL A 121 -5.90 13.68 18.77
C VAL A 121 -4.41 13.99 18.74
N THR A 122 -3.62 13.10 19.30
CA THR A 122 -2.16 13.07 19.16
C THR A 122 -1.78 11.90 18.27
N PHE A 123 -1.27 12.22 17.08
CA PHE A 123 -0.69 11.27 16.14
C PHE A 123 0.70 10.85 16.62
N ASN A 124 0.98 9.55 16.59
CA ASN A 124 2.26 9.01 17.10
C ASN A 124 2.55 9.43 18.54
N ALA A 125 1.53 9.36 19.42
CA ALA A 125 1.71 9.54 20.85
C ALA A 125 2.66 8.48 21.43
N GLU A 126 2.55 7.26 20.91
CA GLU A 126 3.54 6.20 21.05
C GLU A 126 4.31 6.08 19.73
N ARG A 127 5.64 6.02 19.75
CA ARG A 127 6.41 5.91 18.49
C ARG A 127 6.32 4.52 17.86
N ALA A 128 6.25 3.47 18.66
CA ALA A 128 6.20 2.10 18.15
C ALA A 128 4.84 1.84 17.49
N GLY A 129 4.84 1.28 16.28
CA GLY A 129 3.61 0.97 15.54
C GLY A 129 2.82 2.18 15.05
N GLY A 130 3.37 3.39 15.15
CA GLY A 130 2.73 4.62 14.68
C GLY A 130 2.77 4.78 13.16
N PHE A 131 2.18 5.87 12.68
CA PHE A 131 2.32 6.30 11.30
C PHE A 131 3.80 6.38 10.91
N SER A 132 4.17 5.78 9.79
CA SER A 132 5.55 5.74 9.30
C SER A 132 5.61 5.83 7.78
N ASN A 133 6.78 6.19 7.25
CA ASN A 133 7.02 6.10 5.81
C ASN A 133 7.30 4.66 5.36
N LEU A 134 7.48 4.49 4.05
CA LEU A 134 7.83 3.20 3.45
C LEU A 134 9.18 2.63 3.91
N GLY A 135 10.05 3.48 4.47
CA GLY A 135 11.33 3.08 5.08
C GLY A 135 11.23 2.84 6.59
N GLU A 136 10.02 2.66 7.13
CA GLU A 136 9.73 2.38 8.53
C GLU A 136 10.17 3.48 9.52
N ASN A 137 10.46 4.68 9.04
CA ASN A 137 10.78 5.81 9.92
C ASN A 137 9.47 6.37 10.49
N PRO A 138 9.31 6.41 11.83
CA PRO A 138 8.08 6.89 12.45
C PRO A 138 7.93 8.38 12.21
N ALA A 139 6.69 8.81 11.93
CA ALA A 139 6.33 10.22 11.83
C ALA A 139 6.61 10.95 13.16
N GLN A 140 6.88 12.25 13.04
CA GLN A 140 6.98 13.13 14.20
C GLN A 140 5.63 13.15 14.93
N THR A 141 5.68 13.17 16.27
CA THR A 141 4.48 13.34 17.09
C THR A 141 3.86 14.70 16.79
N ALA A 142 2.55 14.72 16.56
CA ALA A 142 1.80 15.93 16.29
C ALA A 142 0.43 15.85 16.97
N SER A 143 -0.07 16.98 17.45
CA SER A 143 -1.39 17.06 18.07
C SER A 143 -2.30 17.97 17.27
N LEU A 144 -3.57 17.61 17.22
CA LEU A 144 -4.66 18.40 16.67
C LEU A 144 -5.68 18.62 17.79
N THR A 145 -6.17 19.85 17.91
CA THR A 145 -7.35 20.18 18.73
C THR A 145 -8.30 21.03 17.90
N PHE A 146 -9.60 20.78 18.03
CA PHE A 146 -10.65 21.53 17.34
C PHE A 146 -11.91 21.59 18.20
N LYS A 147 -12.80 22.53 17.85
CA LYS A 147 -14.05 22.78 18.58
C LYS A 147 -15.23 22.27 17.78
N VAL A 148 -16.24 21.79 18.48
CA VAL A 148 -17.52 21.40 17.89
C VAL A 148 -18.58 22.35 18.40
N ASP A 149 -19.24 23.05 17.48
CA ASP A 149 -20.28 24.01 17.81
C ASP A 149 -21.61 23.33 18.19
N ASN A 150 -22.64 24.16 18.44
CA ASN A 150 -24.00 23.70 18.76
C ASN A 150 -24.93 23.78 17.55
N GLY A 151 -24.38 23.78 16.33
CA GLY A 151 -25.13 23.84 15.08
C GLY A 151 -25.85 22.55 14.71
N ALA A 152 -26.46 22.55 13.53
CA ALA A 152 -27.15 21.38 13.00
C ALA A 152 -26.16 20.22 12.74
N PRO A 153 -26.46 18.98 13.18
CA PRO A 153 -25.56 17.86 12.99
C PRO A 153 -25.39 17.45 11.53
N VAL A 154 -24.16 17.09 11.16
CA VAL A 154 -23.85 16.34 9.94
C VAL A 154 -24.30 14.90 10.14
N THR A 155 -25.29 14.46 9.37
CA THR A 155 -25.90 13.12 9.53
C THR A 155 -25.54 12.14 8.42
N THR A 156 -24.85 12.59 7.37
CA THR A 156 -24.51 11.76 6.21
C THR A 156 -23.02 11.72 5.94
N LEU A 157 -22.53 10.56 5.50
CA LEU A 157 -21.14 10.40 5.08
C LEU A 157 -20.78 11.35 3.93
N ARG A 158 -21.67 11.48 2.93
CA ARG A 158 -21.45 12.37 1.78
C ARG A 158 -21.16 13.80 2.23
N ARG A 159 -21.99 14.34 3.13
CA ARG A 159 -21.80 15.70 3.64
C ARG A 159 -20.51 15.83 4.44
N ALA A 160 -20.17 14.83 5.25
CA ALA A 160 -18.91 14.81 5.98
C ALA A 160 -17.69 14.79 5.05
N MET A 161 -17.76 14.04 3.94
CA MET A 161 -16.73 14.00 2.91
C MET A 161 -16.57 15.35 2.20
N GLU A 162 -17.67 16.00 1.81
CA GLU A 162 -17.65 17.35 1.21
C GLU A 162 -16.95 18.36 2.13
N LEU A 163 -17.30 18.38 3.41
CA LEU A 163 -16.69 19.28 4.39
C LEU A 163 -15.21 18.98 4.60
N GLY A 164 -14.81 17.70 4.54
CA GLY A 164 -13.40 17.28 4.57
C GLY A 164 -12.64 17.47 3.26
N GLY A 165 -13.30 17.97 2.20
CA GLY A 165 -12.72 18.17 0.88
C GLY A 165 -12.34 16.87 0.16
N LEU A 166 -13.07 15.78 0.43
CA LEU A 166 -12.83 14.46 -0.15
C LEU A 166 -13.65 14.25 -1.42
N GLN A 167 -13.01 13.63 -2.41
CA GLN A 167 -13.64 13.18 -3.64
C GLN A 167 -14.42 11.88 -3.43
N ALA A 168 -15.31 11.54 -4.36
CA ALA A 168 -16.20 10.38 -4.25
C ALA A 168 -15.46 9.03 -4.15
N ASP A 169 -14.25 8.92 -4.70
CA ASP A 169 -13.38 7.73 -4.64
C ASP A 169 -12.50 7.68 -3.37
N GLN A 170 -12.55 8.74 -2.55
CA GLN A 170 -11.79 8.89 -1.30
C GLN A 170 -12.63 8.55 -0.06
N THR A 171 -13.57 7.61 -0.19
CA THR A 171 -14.37 7.14 0.95
C THR A 171 -13.47 6.63 2.09
N PRO A 172 -13.77 6.95 3.35
CA PRO A 172 -12.90 6.60 4.49
C PRO A 172 -12.96 5.11 4.86
N VAL A 173 -13.97 4.39 4.37
CA VAL A 173 -14.13 2.96 4.57
C VAL A 173 -13.64 2.26 3.30
N GLN A 174 -12.67 1.36 3.44
CA GLN A 174 -12.25 0.50 2.35
C GLN A 174 -13.28 -0.61 2.18
N GLU A 175 -13.96 -0.63 1.04
CA GLU A 175 -14.83 -1.74 0.68
C GLU A 175 -13.97 -3.00 0.49
N ALA A 176 -14.39 -4.12 1.07
CA ALA A 176 -13.73 -5.40 0.81
C ALA A 176 -13.79 -5.70 -0.69
N PRO A 177 -12.70 -6.24 -1.30
CA PRO A 177 -12.76 -6.71 -2.66
C PRO A 177 -13.97 -7.65 -2.82
N ARG A 178 -14.88 -7.34 -3.74
CA ARG A 178 -15.99 -8.24 -4.05
C ARG A 178 -15.37 -9.56 -4.51
N ALA A 179 -15.65 -10.65 -3.78
CA ALA A 179 -15.27 -11.97 -4.24
C ALA A 179 -15.85 -12.16 -5.64
N SER A 180 -14.99 -12.37 -6.64
CA SER A 180 -15.42 -12.72 -7.98
C SER A 180 -16.36 -13.91 -7.85
N ALA A 181 -17.61 -13.75 -8.27
CA ALA A 181 -18.56 -14.86 -8.37
C ALA A 181 -17.99 -15.85 -9.39
N GLY A 182 -17.20 -16.80 -8.89
CA GLY A 182 -16.68 -17.90 -9.69
C GLY A 182 -17.85 -18.73 -10.18
N ASN A 183 -17.88 -18.95 -11.50
CA ASN A 183 -18.79 -19.83 -12.24
C ASN A 183 -19.40 -20.97 -11.41
N ALA A 184 -20.60 -20.76 -10.89
CA ALA A 184 -21.52 -21.84 -10.53
C ALA A 184 -22.40 -22.14 -11.75
N ALA A 185 -21.78 -22.60 -12.83
CA ALA A 185 -22.45 -23.15 -14.00
C ALA A 185 -21.63 -24.34 -14.48
N GLY A 186 -21.86 -25.51 -13.87
CA GLY A 186 -21.14 -26.73 -14.22
C GLY A 186 -21.35 -27.87 -13.23
N GLY A 187 -22.56 -28.39 -13.16
CA GLY A 187 -22.86 -29.65 -12.45
C GLY A 187 -24.15 -30.23 -13.02
N ARG A 188 -23.99 -31.24 -13.88
CA ARG A 188 -25.04 -32.02 -14.53
C ARG A 188 -25.80 -32.88 -13.53
#